data_AF-A0A2R6QBD4-F1
#
_entry.id   AF-A0A2R6QBD4-F1
#
_cell.length_a   1.000
_cell.length_b   1.000
_cell.length_c   1.000
_cell.angle_alpha   90.00
_cell.angle_beta   90.00
_cell.angle_gamma   90.00
#
_symmetry.space_group_name_H-M   'P 1'
#
loop_
_entity.id
_entity.type
_entity.pdbx_description
1 polymer ?
#
loop_
_entity_poly.entity_id
_entity_poly.type
_entity_poly.pdbx_seq_one_letter_code
_entity_poly.pdbx_strand_id
1 'polypeptide(L)'
;MKSGWALVNVYALNGSEYMWKDPAGNGLPKTRNERKREFNRLLLKECQDMQSRGLRIVLIGDFNISLAKPDCFPRLRTEYPHALARKEFNEKFMPGANVVDIFRHLHGDKRSFSWFAKGKPQGQDCARVDYALVERTLVDRVAGIEYLEDPKERAHSDHAPVLLTLLNMLDLVDVSPSV
;
A
#
# COMPACT_ATOMS: atom_id res chain seq x y z
N MET A 1 -24.10 -12.11 -9.26
CA MET A 1 -22.75 -11.52 -9.08
C MET A 1 -22.49 -11.43 -7.58
N LYS A 2 -21.27 -11.68 -7.11
CA LYS A 2 -20.96 -11.51 -5.68
C LYS A 2 -20.81 -10.01 -5.44
N SER A 3 -21.72 -9.41 -4.69
CA SER A 3 -21.54 -8.04 -4.18
C SER A 3 -20.91 -8.12 -2.79
N GLY A 4 -20.05 -7.16 -2.49
CA GLY A 4 -19.32 -7.12 -1.23
C GLY A 4 -18.03 -6.34 -1.37
N TRP A 5 -17.09 -6.65 -0.49
CA TRP A 5 -15.77 -6.05 -0.49
C TRP A 5 -14.70 -7.07 -0.11
N ALA A 6 -13.45 -6.75 -0.42
CA ALA A 6 -12.29 -7.54 -0.07
C ALA A 6 -11.29 -6.67 0.70
N LEU A 7 -10.80 -7.21 1.82
CA LEU A 7 -9.64 -6.68 2.52
C LEU A 7 -8.39 -7.41 2.03
N VAL A 8 -7.46 -6.68 1.44
CA VAL A 8 -6.21 -7.21 0.91
C VAL A 8 -5.07 -6.72 1.78
N ASN A 9 -4.49 -7.61 2.58
CA ASN A 9 -3.24 -7.33 3.28
C ASN A 9 -2.08 -7.39 2.28
N VAL A 10 -1.31 -6.32 2.17
CA VAL A 10 -0.19 -6.20 1.22
C VAL A 10 1.14 -6.18 1.97
N TYR A 11 2.04 -7.07 1.56
CA TYR A 11 3.46 -6.97 1.86
C TYR A 11 4.25 -7.06 0.55
N ALA A 12 4.53 -5.90 -0.03
CA ALA A 12 5.25 -5.78 -1.29
C ALA A 12 6.76 -5.87 -1.08
N LEU A 13 7.49 -6.19 -2.14
CA LEU A 13 8.93 -6.36 -2.07
C LEU A 13 9.65 -5.02 -1.85
N ASN A 14 10.64 -5.02 -0.95
CA ASN A 14 11.64 -3.98 -0.92
C ASN A 14 12.46 -3.98 -2.23
N GLY A 15 12.72 -2.79 -2.77
CA GLY A 15 13.40 -2.60 -4.04
C GLY A 15 14.89 -2.32 -3.88
N SER A 16 15.71 -3.00 -4.68
CA SER A 16 17.14 -2.73 -4.84
C SER A 16 17.62 -3.26 -6.19
N GLU A 17 18.84 -2.92 -6.59
CA GLU A 17 19.49 -3.50 -7.77
C GLU A 17 20.14 -4.86 -7.52
N TYR A 18 20.16 -5.36 -6.27
CA TYR A 18 20.51 -6.76 -6.01
C TYR A 18 19.59 -7.71 -6.76
N MET A 19 20.16 -8.82 -7.23
CA MET A 19 19.40 -9.88 -7.88
C MET A 19 18.31 -10.43 -6.95
N TRP A 20 17.12 -10.61 -7.50
CA TRP A 20 16.07 -11.37 -6.84
C TRP A 20 16.41 -12.86 -6.93
N LYS A 21 16.33 -13.55 -5.79
CA LYS A 21 16.49 -15.01 -5.72
C LYS A 21 15.09 -15.62 -5.81
N ASP A 22 14.79 -16.21 -6.96
CA ASP A 22 13.57 -16.98 -7.13
C ASP A 22 13.64 -18.25 -6.25
N PRO A 23 12.77 -18.41 -5.24
CA PRO A 23 12.76 -19.64 -4.45
C PRO A 23 12.44 -20.89 -5.28
N ALA A 24 11.71 -20.73 -6.39
CA ALA A 24 11.36 -21.83 -7.28
C ALA A 24 12.42 -22.07 -8.38
N GLY A 25 13.37 -21.15 -8.56
CA GLY A 25 14.45 -21.26 -9.55
C GLY A 25 14.00 -21.25 -11.02
N ASN A 26 12.77 -20.83 -11.31
CA ASN A 26 12.16 -20.98 -12.65
C ASN A 26 12.12 -19.66 -13.44
N GLY A 27 12.32 -18.52 -12.78
CA GLY A 27 12.26 -17.20 -13.40
C GLY A 27 13.55 -16.77 -14.11
N LEU A 28 13.40 -15.95 -15.15
CA LEU A 28 14.53 -15.23 -15.75
C LEU A 28 15.20 -14.32 -14.70
N PRO A 29 16.53 -14.14 -14.77
CA PRO A 29 17.26 -13.23 -13.89
C PRO A 29 16.64 -11.82 -13.91
N LYS A 30 16.33 -11.29 -12.72
CA LYS A 30 15.82 -9.93 -12.54
C LYS A 30 16.25 -9.34 -11.21
N THR A 31 16.33 -8.01 -11.11
CA THR A 31 16.63 -7.32 -9.86
C THR A 31 15.43 -7.37 -8.91
N ARG A 32 15.66 -7.14 -7.60
CA ARG A 32 14.57 -7.01 -6.62
C ARG A 32 13.63 -5.87 -6.98
N ASN A 33 14.13 -4.78 -7.57
CA ASN A 33 13.27 -3.69 -8.04
C ASN A 33 12.41 -4.10 -9.23
N GLU A 34 12.95 -4.83 -10.20
CA GLU A 34 12.17 -5.38 -11.31
C GLU A 34 11.08 -6.33 -10.81
N ARG A 35 11.41 -7.22 -9.88
CA ARG A 35 10.45 -8.12 -9.24
C ARG A 35 9.38 -7.37 -8.44
N LYS A 36 9.73 -6.24 -7.81
CA LYS A 36 8.78 -5.34 -7.13
C LYS A 36 7.80 -4.72 -8.13
N ARG A 37 8.28 -4.19 -9.26
CA ARG A 37 7.39 -3.61 -10.29
C ARG A 37 6.47 -4.69 -10.87
N GLU A 38 6.99 -5.89 -11.11
CA GLU A 38 6.19 -7.05 -11.50
C GLU A 38 5.13 -7.43 -10.45
N PHE A 39 5.51 -7.48 -9.16
CA PHE A 39 4.56 -7.71 -8.07
C PHE A 39 3.41 -6.70 -8.10
N ASN A 40 3.71 -5.41 -8.26
CA ASN A 40 2.69 -4.37 -8.32
C ASN A 40 1.75 -4.56 -9.52
N ARG A 41 2.24 -5.03 -10.66
CA ARG A 41 1.39 -5.34 -11.84
C ARG A 41 0.50 -6.56 -11.60
N LEU A 42 1.03 -7.60 -10.94
CA LEU A 42 0.25 -8.78 -10.57
C LEU A 42 -0.82 -8.43 -9.52
N LEU A 43 -0.48 -7.60 -8.53
CA LEU A 43 -1.43 -7.09 -7.54
C LEU A 43 -2.54 -6.27 -8.21
N LEU A 44 -2.19 -5.40 -9.19
CA LEU A 44 -3.18 -4.67 -9.98
C LEU A 44 -4.13 -5.62 -10.70
N LYS A 45 -3.59 -6.69 -11.31
CA LYS A 45 -4.42 -7.68 -12.00
C LYS A 45 -5.38 -8.38 -11.03
N GLU A 46 -4.91 -8.79 -9.85
CA GLU A 46 -5.77 -9.38 -8.81
C GLU A 46 -6.87 -8.42 -8.35
N CYS A 47 -6.53 -7.13 -8.19
CA CYS A 47 -7.51 -6.09 -7.86
C CYS A 47 -8.61 -5.99 -8.92
N GLN A 48 -8.24 -5.95 -10.20
CA GLN A 48 -9.19 -5.90 -11.31
C GLN A 48 -10.04 -7.17 -11.41
N ASP A 49 -9.45 -8.33 -11.10
CA ASP A 49 -10.16 -9.61 -11.07
C ASP A 49 -11.15 -9.68 -9.90
N MET A 50 -10.83 -9.12 -8.73
CA MET A 50 -11.81 -8.92 -7.64
C MET A 50 -12.93 -7.97 -8.05
N GLN A 51 -12.61 -6.83 -8.67
CA GLN A 51 -13.58 -5.84 -9.11
C GLN A 51 -14.54 -6.38 -10.18
N SER A 52 -14.03 -7.13 -11.16
CA SER A 52 -14.86 -7.79 -12.18
C SER A 52 -15.86 -8.81 -11.62
N ARG A 53 -15.58 -9.36 -10.42
CA ARG A 53 -16.50 -10.26 -9.70
C ARG A 53 -17.58 -9.52 -8.90
N GLY A 54 -17.50 -8.19 -8.82
CA GLY A 54 -18.40 -7.32 -8.07
C GLY A 54 -17.90 -6.91 -6.68
N LEU A 55 -16.64 -7.22 -6.34
CA LEU A 55 -16.05 -6.86 -5.04
C LEU A 55 -15.41 -5.47 -5.10
N ARG A 56 -15.68 -4.65 -4.08
CA ARG A 56 -14.96 -3.40 -3.85
C ARG A 56 -13.69 -3.67 -3.03
N ILE A 57 -12.59 -3.00 -3.31
CA ILE A 57 -11.30 -3.34 -2.68
C ILE A 57 -10.84 -2.33 -1.64
N VAL A 58 -10.28 -2.87 -0.54
CA VAL A 58 -9.50 -2.13 0.44
C VAL A 58 -8.15 -2.82 0.55
N LEU A 59 -7.08 -2.14 0.17
CA LEU A 59 -5.72 -2.64 0.37
C LEU A 59 -5.11 -1.94 1.57
N ILE A 60 -4.46 -2.71 2.45
CA ILE A 60 -3.74 -2.16 3.60
C ILE A 60 -2.44 -2.92 3.83
N GLY A 61 -1.36 -2.22 4.15
CA GLY A 61 -0.07 -2.82 4.49
C GLY A 61 1.11 -2.12 3.82
N ASP A 62 2.26 -2.79 3.82
CA ASP A 62 3.56 -2.27 3.35
C ASP A 62 3.70 -2.44 1.83
N PHE A 63 3.67 -1.33 1.10
CA PHE A 63 3.92 -1.30 -0.34
C PHE A 63 5.40 -1.08 -0.69
N ASN A 64 6.25 -0.92 0.34
CA ASN A 64 7.68 -0.67 0.25
C ASN A 64 8.02 0.53 -0.65
N ILE A 65 7.10 1.50 -0.78
CA ILE A 65 7.19 2.62 -1.72
C ILE A 65 6.65 3.89 -1.11
N SER A 66 7.42 4.97 -1.16
CA SER A 66 6.91 6.30 -0.81
C SER A 66 6.37 6.99 -2.05
N LEU A 67 5.15 7.55 -2.00
CA LEU A 67 4.44 8.07 -3.18
C LEU A 67 4.75 9.54 -3.48
N ALA A 68 5.04 10.33 -2.44
CA ALA A 68 5.28 11.77 -2.55
C ALA A 68 6.42 12.25 -1.64
N LYS A 69 6.89 13.49 -1.84
CA LYS A 69 7.98 14.07 -1.02
C LYS A 69 7.66 14.13 0.48
N PRO A 70 6.43 14.49 0.93
CA PRO A 70 6.10 14.50 2.36
C PRO A 70 6.13 13.12 3.02
N ASP A 71 6.22 12.03 2.24
CA ASP A 71 6.29 10.66 2.73
C ASP A 71 7.71 10.23 3.14
N CYS A 72 8.72 11.11 3.07
CA CYS A 72 10.09 10.75 3.42
C CYS A 72 10.81 11.87 4.16
N PHE A 73 11.67 11.49 5.10
CA PHE A 73 12.71 12.33 5.65
C PHE A 73 13.99 11.49 5.82
N PRO A 74 15.19 11.98 5.44
CA PRO A 74 15.49 13.35 5.00
C PRO A 74 15.11 13.64 3.55
N ARG A 75 15.04 12.62 2.67
CA ARG A 75 14.73 12.82 1.25
C ARG A 75 13.97 11.65 0.63
N LEU A 76 13.14 11.96 -0.35
CA LEU A 76 12.58 10.97 -1.28
C LEU A 76 13.68 10.53 -2.28
N ARG A 77 13.80 9.23 -2.53
CA ARG A 77 14.67 8.70 -3.60
C ARG A 77 14.06 9.01 -4.96
N THR A 78 14.71 9.88 -5.74
CA THR A 78 14.28 10.34 -7.07
C THR A 78 15.11 9.77 -8.21
N GLU A 79 16.10 8.96 -7.87
CA GLU A 79 16.96 8.21 -8.77
C GLU A 79 16.31 6.88 -9.23
N TYR A 80 16.77 6.38 -10.37
CA TYR A 80 16.56 4.98 -10.74
C TYR A 80 17.20 4.08 -9.67
N PRO A 81 16.59 2.94 -9.29
CA PRO A 81 15.35 2.35 -9.83
C PRO A 81 14.07 2.81 -9.11
N HIS A 82 14.20 3.53 -8.00
CA HIS A 82 13.08 3.90 -7.13
C HIS A 82 12.08 4.86 -7.81
N ALA A 83 12.58 5.81 -8.58
CA ALA A 83 11.73 6.74 -9.32
C ALA A 83 10.85 6.05 -10.35
N LEU A 84 11.38 5.05 -11.06
CA LEU A 84 10.61 4.30 -12.04
C LEU A 84 9.51 3.47 -11.36
N ALA A 85 9.83 2.76 -10.28
CA ALA A 85 8.84 2.00 -9.51
C ALA A 85 7.70 2.91 -9.00
N ARG A 86 8.03 4.10 -8.47
CA ARG A 86 7.04 5.08 -8.00
C ARG A 86 6.22 5.64 -9.13
N LYS A 87 6.86 5.99 -10.26
CA LYS A 87 6.17 6.48 -11.45
C LYS A 87 5.12 5.47 -11.92
N GLU A 88 5.49 4.21 -12.08
CA GLU A 88 4.55 3.16 -12.50
C GLU A 88 3.45 2.93 -11.48
N PHE A 89 3.75 3.00 -10.18
CA PHE A 89 2.72 2.87 -9.15
C PHE A 89 1.71 4.02 -9.22
N ASN A 90 2.17 5.27 -9.27
CA ASN A 90 1.29 6.45 -9.32
C ASN A 90 0.51 6.55 -10.64
N GLU A 91 1.14 6.27 -11.78
CA GLU A 91 0.54 6.49 -13.10
C GLU A 91 -0.22 5.28 -13.63
N LYS A 92 0.04 4.06 -13.12
CA LYS A 92 -0.61 2.83 -13.60
C LYS A 92 -1.39 2.11 -12.51
N PHE A 93 -0.76 1.80 -11.37
CA PHE A 93 -1.41 1.02 -10.31
C PHE A 93 -2.58 1.78 -9.69
N MET A 94 -2.33 2.99 -9.17
CA MET A 94 -3.34 3.80 -8.49
C MET A 94 -4.59 4.06 -9.35
N PRO A 95 -4.47 4.56 -10.60
CA PRO A 95 -5.64 4.74 -11.47
C PRO A 95 -6.23 3.40 -11.94
N GLY A 96 -5.39 2.41 -12.26
CA GLY A 96 -5.85 1.11 -12.77
C GLY A 96 -6.65 0.30 -11.76
N ALA A 97 -6.35 0.43 -10.46
CA ALA A 97 -7.11 -0.18 -9.36
C ALA A 97 -8.26 0.73 -8.87
N ASN A 98 -8.35 1.98 -9.36
CA ASN A 98 -9.29 3.00 -8.92
C ASN A 98 -9.29 3.22 -7.39
N VAL A 99 -8.10 3.32 -6.79
CA VAL A 99 -7.91 3.48 -5.34
C VAL A 99 -7.42 4.88 -4.97
N VAL A 100 -7.67 5.26 -3.71
CA VAL A 100 -7.28 6.53 -3.10
C VAL A 100 -6.41 6.25 -1.88
N ASP A 101 -5.28 6.97 -1.76
CA ASP A 101 -4.48 7.01 -0.53
C ASP A 101 -5.26 7.79 0.55
N ILE A 102 -5.82 7.06 1.51
CA ILE A 102 -6.74 7.62 2.49
C ILE A 102 -6.07 8.61 3.45
N PHE A 103 -4.80 8.39 3.80
CA PHE A 103 -4.09 9.35 4.66
C PHE A 103 -3.94 10.70 3.96
N ARG A 104 -3.51 10.67 2.70
CA ARG A 104 -3.34 11.89 1.91
C ARG A 104 -4.67 12.57 1.62
N HIS A 105 -5.73 11.79 1.42
CA HIS A 105 -7.08 12.29 1.21
C HIS A 105 -7.61 13.07 2.42
N LEU A 106 -7.43 12.54 3.64
CA LEU A 106 -7.96 13.15 4.87
C LEU A 106 -7.05 14.24 5.45
N HIS A 107 -5.74 14.12 5.31
CA HIS A 107 -4.78 14.98 6.03
C HIS A 107 -3.97 15.91 5.12
N GLY A 108 -4.23 15.94 3.82
CA GLY A 108 -3.49 16.78 2.87
C GLY A 108 -1.99 16.57 3.00
N ASP A 109 -1.18 17.62 2.99
CA ASP A 109 0.29 17.53 3.06
C ASP A 109 0.90 17.21 4.44
N LYS A 110 0.08 16.85 5.43
CA LYS A 110 0.57 16.42 6.75
C LYS A 110 1.62 15.32 6.59
N ARG A 111 2.67 15.40 7.40
CA ARG A 111 3.70 14.36 7.51
C ARG A 111 3.28 13.36 8.56
N SER A 112 3.38 12.09 8.22
CA SER A 112 3.27 10.96 9.11
C SER A 112 4.00 9.79 8.47
N PHE A 113 4.65 8.96 9.28
CA PHE A 113 5.57 7.94 8.80
C PHE A 113 5.18 6.56 9.31
N SER A 114 5.54 5.54 8.55
CA SER A 114 5.21 4.15 8.85
C SER A 114 6.43 3.27 9.01
N TRP A 115 7.61 3.72 8.59
CA TRP A 115 8.90 3.03 8.74
C TRP A 115 9.94 4.00 9.30
N PHE A 116 10.78 3.52 10.20
CA PHE A 116 11.82 4.30 10.87
C PHE A 116 13.13 3.51 10.94
N ALA A 117 14.24 4.13 10.51
CA ALA A 117 15.53 3.48 10.54
C ALA A 117 15.95 3.10 11.98
N LYS A 118 16.37 1.84 12.16
CA LYS A 118 16.92 1.36 13.44
C LYS A 118 18.24 2.06 13.75
N GLY A 119 18.45 2.41 15.01
CA GLY A 119 19.67 3.08 15.48
C GLY A 119 19.77 4.58 15.15
N LYS A 120 18.71 5.19 14.61
CA LYS A 120 18.60 6.65 14.43
C LYS A 120 17.59 7.24 15.42
N PRO A 121 17.75 8.50 15.85
CA PRO A 121 16.69 9.19 16.57
C PRO A 121 15.41 9.21 15.72
N GLN A 122 14.26 9.07 16.38
CA GLN A 122 12.98 9.03 15.69
C GLN A 122 12.75 10.29 14.85
N GLY A 123 12.23 10.10 13.64
CA GLY A 123 11.95 11.18 12.69
C GLY A 123 13.18 11.70 11.94
N GLN A 124 14.39 11.17 12.19
CA GLN A 124 15.62 11.59 11.48
C GLN A 124 15.92 10.79 10.22
N ASP A 125 15.35 9.59 10.11
CA ASP A 125 15.38 8.77 8.90
C ASP A 125 14.14 7.87 8.92
N CYS A 126 13.14 8.27 8.13
CA CYS A 126 11.82 7.67 8.15
C CYS A 126 11.10 7.84 6.81
N ALA A 127 10.15 6.94 6.58
CA ALA A 127 9.35 6.92 5.37
C ALA A 127 7.92 6.46 5.67
N ARG A 128 6.97 6.92 4.88
CA ARG A 128 5.65 6.31 4.75
C ARG A 128 5.72 5.35 3.57
N VAL A 129 5.61 4.07 3.88
CA VAL A 129 5.64 2.95 2.93
C VAL A 129 4.47 2.00 3.12
N ASP A 130 3.79 2.11 4.25
CA ASP A 130 2.53 1.45 4.56
C ASP A 130 1.38 2.39 4.21
N TYR A 131 0.32 1.85 3.61
CA TYR A 131 -0.83 2.63 3.16
C TYR A 131 -2.13 1.89 3.44
N ALA A 132 -3.20 2.65 3.62
CA ALA A 132 -4.54 2.18 3.28
C ALA A 132 -4.95 2.80 1.95
N LEU A 133 -5.06 1.95 0.92
CA LEU A 133 -5.54 2.32 -0.41
C LEU A 133 -6.96 1.78 -0.56
N VAL A 134 -7.93 2.67 -0.62
CA VAL A 134 -9.36 2.30 -0.64
C VAL A 134 -9.93 2.62 -2.01
N GLU A 135 -10.71 1.71 -2.57
CA GLU A 135 -11.43 1.96 -3.83
C GLU A 135 -12.27 3.24 -3.72
N ARG A 136 -12.28 4.05 -4.76
CA ARG A 136 -12.94 5.36 -4.77
C ARG A 136 -14.41 5.31 -4.32
N THR A 137 -15.11 4.23 -4.62
CA THR A 137 -16.52 3.99 -4.27
C THR A 137 -16.76 3.72 -2.78
N LEU A 138 -15.70 3.52 -2.00
CA LEU A 138 -15.73 3.25 -0.56
C LEU A 138 -15.19 4.41 0.29
N VAL A 139 -14.78 5.52 -0.32
CA VAL A 139 -14.16 6.65 0.41
C VAL A 139 -15.13 7.27 1.42
N ASP A 140 -16.42 7.29 1.12
CA ASP A 140 -17.50 7.75 2.01
C ASP A 140 -17.69 6.85 3.25
N ARG A 141 -17.16 5.63 3.21
CA ARG A 141 -17.16 4.69 4.35
C ARG A 141 -15.97 4.86 5.27
N VAL A 142 -15.01 5.72 4.95
CA VAL A 142 -13.84 5.96 5.80
C VAL A 142 -14.19 6.92 6.94
N ALA A 143 -14.03 6.45 8.18
CA ALA A 143 -14.15 7.31 9.37
C ALA A 143 -12.82 7.92 9.81
N GLY A 144 -11.69 7.26 9.51
CA GLY A 144 -10.39 7.77 9.93
C GLY A 144 -9.23 6.88 9.55
N ILE A 145 -8.04 7.48 9.60
CA ILE A 145 -6.76 6.81 9.43
C ILE A 145 -5.68 7.47 10.30
N GLU A 146 -4.83 6.65 10.91
CA GLU A 146 -3.72 7.10 11.73
C GLU A 146 -2.53 6.13 11.68
N TYR A 147 -1.33 6.67 11.86
CA TYR A 147 -0.10 5.90 12.08
C TYR A 147 0.29 6.05 13.55
N LEU A 148 0.45 4.93 14.25
CA LEU A 148 0.87 4.93 15.66
C LEU A 148 2.40 5.05 15.74
N GLU A 149 2.90 6.27 15.58
CA GLU A 149 4.34 6.51 15.45
C GLU A 149 5.12 6.37 16.76
N ASP A 150 4.47 6.44 17.93
CA ASP A 150 5.15 6.25 19.22
C ASP A 150 5.93 4.93 19.21
N PRO A 151 7.25 4.92 19.52
CA PRO A 151 8.06 3.70 19.56
C PRO A 151 7.46 2.57 20.39
N LYS A 152 6.70 2.90 21.45
CA LYS A 152 6.03 1.91 22.30
C LYS A 152 5.04 1.05 21.53
N GLU A 153 4.39 1.62 20.51
CA GLU A 153 3.38 0.96 19.67
C GLU A 153 4.03 -0.01 18.67
N ARG A 154 5.35 0.11 18.43
CA ARG A 154 6.09 -0.65 17.41
C ARG A 154 6.74 -1.92 17.95
N ALA A 155 6.84 -2.07 19.28
CA ALA A 155 7.58 -3.14 19.93
C ALA A 155 8.98 -3.35 19.30
N HIS A 156 9.22 -4.47 18.60
CA HIS A 156 10.49 -4.79 17.93
C HIS A 156 10.53 -4.43 16.43
N SER A 157 9.43 -3.92 15.89
CA SER A 157 9.29 -3.51 14.51
C SER A 157 9.92 -2.14 14.25
N ASP A 158 10.50 -1.96 13.07
CA ASP A 158 10.81 -0.63 12.52
C ASP A 158 9.58 0.04 11.90
N HIS A 159 8.47 -0.67 11.73
CA HIS A 159 7.22 -0.13 11.21
C HIS A 159 6.22 0.28 12.30
N ALA A 160 5.53 1.40 12.10
CA ALA A 160 4.37 1.84 12.87
C ALA A 160 3.09 1.12 12.43
N PRO A 161 2.23 0.68 13.37
CA PRO A 161 0.89 0.24 13.04
C PRO A 161 0.11 1.31 12.27
N VAL A 162 -0.67 0.88 11.27
CA VAL A 162 -1.62 1.72 10.53
C VAL A 162 -3.02 1.30 10.93
N LEU A 163 -3.83 2.24 11.44
CA LEU A 163 -5.23 1.99 11.77
C LEU A 163 -6.09 2.65 10.70
N LEU A 164 -6.98 1.87 10.11
CA LEU A 164 -8.03 2.33 9.20
C LEU A 164 -9.38 2.02 9.85
N THR A 165 -10.22 3.03 10.02
CA THR A 165 -11.60 2.85 10.52
C THR A 165 -12.58 2.97 9.36
N LEU A 166 -13.40 1.94 9.18
CA LEU A 166 -14.43 1.87 8.14
C LEU A 166 -15.83 1.70 8.77
N LEU A 167 -16.84 2.31 8.16
CA LEU A 167 -18.22 2.28 8.63
C LEU A 167 -19.09 1.44 7.71
N ASN A 168 -20.06 0.74 8.30
CA ASN A 168 -21.19 0.16 7.57
C ASN A 168 -20.77 -0.73 6.38
N MET A 169 -19.67 -1.47 6.53
CA MET A 169 -19.09 -2.31 5.47
C MET A 169 -19.90 -3.60 5.22
N LEU A 170 -20.70 -4.03 6.21
CA LEU A 170 -21.57 -5.20 6.10
C LEU A 170 -22.76 -4.96 5.16
N ASP A 171 -23.22 -3.71 5.06
CA ASP A 171 -24.31 -3.29 4.17
C ASP A 171 -23.97 -3.47 2.68
N LEU A 172 -22.70 -3.73 2.37
CA LEU A 172 -22.20 -3.83 0.99
C LEU A 172 -22.35 -5.24 0.40
N VAL A 173 -22.71 -6.23 1.22
CA VAL A 173 -22.97 -7.61 0.80
C VAL A 173 -24.46 -7.73 0.46
N ASP A 174 -24.84 -8.07 -0.78
CA ASP A 174 -26.25 -8.39 -1.06
C ASP A 174 -26.62 -9.64 -0.27
N VAL A 175 -27.53 -9.46 0.66
CA VAL A 175 -28.21 -10.55 1.36
C VAL A 175 -29.39 -11.01 0.50
N SER A 176 -29.14 -11.45 -0.73
CA SER A 176 -30.17 -12.17 -1.48
C SER A 176 -30.32 -13.55 -0.86
N PRO A 177 -31.52 -13.96 -0.40
CA PRO A 177 -31.73 -15.33 0.04
C PRO A 177 -31.38 -16.26 -1.12
N SER A 178 -30.61 -17.32 -0.84
CA SER A 178 -30.42 -18.39 -1.81
C SER A 178 -31.81 -18.92 -2.19
N VAL A 179 -32.23 -18.67 -3.44
CA VAL A 179 -33.43 -19.27 -4.02
C VAL A 179 -33.11 -20.70 -4.42
#